data_AF-A0A4Q3XY86-F1
#
_entry.id   AF-A0A4Q3XY86-F1
#
_cell.length_a   1.000
_cell.length_b   1.000
_cell.length_c   1.000
_cell.angle_alpha   90.00
_cell.angle_beta   90.00
_cell.angle_gamma   90.00
#
_symmetry.space_group_name_H-M   'P 1'
#
loop_
_entity.id
_entity.type
_entity.pdbx_description
1 polymer ?
#
loop_
_entity_poly.entity_id
_entity_poly.type
_entity_poly.pdbx_seq_one_letter_code
_entity_poly.pdbx_strand_id
1 'polypeptide(L)'
;MRIGPPPDAVPYKRTPSFTEENVPAGLLADHDTKEGTWGLIVVEKGQLRYIVDDLRRPRSERILTPDTDPGVVEPTVRHRVAPLGVVRFHVEFLRIPT
;
A
#
# COMPACT_ATOMS: atom_id res chain seq x y z
N MET A 1 8.45 7.24 14.50
CA MET A 1 9.49 6.37 13.90
C MET A 1 8.80 5.59 12.79
N ARG A 2 9.15 5.80 11.52
CA ARG A 2 8.56 5.05 10.40
C ARG A 2 9.13 3.63 10.46
N ILE A 3 8.29 2.64 10.70
CA ILE A 3 8.69 1.24 10.58
C ILE A 3 8.45 0.84 9.13
N GLY A 4 9.51 0.87 8.33
CA GLY A 4 9.50 0.27 6.99
C GLY A 4 9.48 -1.26 7.07
N PRO A 5 9.38 -1.96 5.94
CA PRO A 5 9.65 -3.39 5.93
C PRO A 5 11.05 -3.68 6.52
N PRO A 6 11.25 -4.86 7.14
CA PRO A 6 12.56 -5.31 7.62
C PRO A 6 13.62 -5.19 6.52
N PRO A 7 14.90 -4.87 6.85
CA PRO A 7 15.96 -4.68 5.84
C PRO A 7 16.23 -5.91 4.95
N ASP A 8 15.87 -7.09 5.44
CA ASP A 8 15.98 -8.39 4.78
C ASP A 8 14.71 -8.81 4.01
N ALA A 9 13.64 -8.02 4.08
CA ALA A 9 12.43 -8.27 3.29
C ALA A 9 12.71 -8.03 1.81
N VAL A 10 12.37 -9.00 0.97
CA VAL A 10 12.57 -8.94 -0.48
C VAL A 10 11.24 -8.97 -1.24
N PRO A 11 11.12 -8.24 -2.36
CA PRO A 11 9.94 -8.31 -3.22
C PRO A 11 9.83 -9.71 -3.84
N TYR A 12 8.62 -10.28 -3.79
CA TYR A 12 8.34 -11.59 -4.40
C TYR A 12 7.16 -11.56 -5.38
N LYS A 13 6.38 -10.49 -5.39
CA LYS A 13 5.25 -10.30 -6.32
C LYS A 13 5.01 -8.81 -6.55
N ARG A 14 4.61 -8.44 -7.77
CA ARG A 14 4.11 -7.12 -8.14
C ARG A 14 2.74 -7.28 -8.80
N THR A 15 1.79 -6.39 -8.50
CA THR A 15 0.51 -6.34 -9.24
C THR A 15 0.71 -5.71 -10.63
N PRO A 16 -0.22 -5.90 -11.57
CA PRO A 16 -0.37 -4.94 -12.67
C PRO A 16 -0.58 -3.52 -12.12
N SER A 17 -0.30 -2.52 -12.94
CA SER A 17 -0.62 -1.14 -12.59
C SER A 17 -2.14 -0.93 -12.67
N PHE A 18 -2.71 -0.37 -11.61
CA PHE A 18 -4.09 0.04 -11.50
C PHE A 18 -4.27 1.51 -11.85
N THR A 19 -5.47 1.86 -12.27
CA THR A 19 -5.97 3.22 -12.49
C THR A 19 -7.26 3.44 -11.69
N GLU A 20 -7.78 4.66 -11.68
CA GLU A 20 -9.07 5.00 -11.10
C GLU A 20 -10.24 4.18 -11.68
N GLU A 21 -10.09 3.65 -12.90
CA GLU A 21 -11.13 2.91 -13.61
C GLU A 21 -11.09 1.40 -13.34
N ASN A 22 -9.91 0.85 -13.00
CA ASN A 22 -9.71 -0.60 -12.91
C ASN A 22 -9.19 -1.09 -11.55
N VAL A 23 -9.00 -0.18 -10.59
CA VAL A 23 -8.63 -0.55 -9.22
C VAL A 23 -9.65 -1.55 -8.65
N PRO A 24 -9.19 -2.71 -8.15
CA PRO A 24 -10.10 -3.69 -7.56
C PRO A 24 -10.87 -3.10 -6.37
N ALA A 25 -12.17 -3.33 -6.31
CA ALA A 25 -13.03 -2.82 -5.23
C ALA A 25 -12.52 -3.21 -3.82
N GLY A 26 -11.87 -4.37 -3.69
CA GLY A 26 -11.24 -4.80 -2.45
C GLY A 26 -10.16 -3.86 -1.93
N LEU A 27 -9.43 -3.17 -2.82
CA LEU A 27 -8.41 -2.18 -2.41
C LEU A 27 -9.04 -0.85 -1.94
N LEU A 28 -10.27 -0.57 -2.36
CA LEU A 28 -11.03 0.62 -1.96
C LEU A 28 -11.74 0.44 -0.62
N ALA A 29 -11.98 -0.81 -0.22
CA ALA A 29 -12.52 -1.18 1.09
C ALA A 29 -11.40 -1.49 2.08
N ASP A 30 -11.75 -1.55 3.35
CA ASP A 30 -10.82 -2.02 4.39
C ASP A 30 -10.42 -3.47 4.12
N HIS A 31 -9.12 -3.69 4.05
CA HIS A 31 -8.51 -5.00 3.92
C HIS A 31 -7.14 -5.01 4.59
N ASP A 32 -6.49 -6.16 4.58
CA ASP A 32 -5.16 -6.37 5.12
C ASP A 32 -4.35 -7.35 4.26
N THR A 33 -3.02 -7.32 4.48
CA THR A 33 -2.11 -8.33 3.94
C THR A 33 -1.96 -9.47 4.95
N LYS A 34 -1.58 -10.65 4.46
CA LYS A 34 -1.30 -11.81 5.32
C LYS A 34 -0.14 -11.54 6.27
N GLU A 35 -0.07 -12.30 7.36
CA GLU A 35 1.07 -12.35 8.27
C GLU A 35 2.39 -12.50 7.50
N GLY A 36 3.43 -11.78 7.93
CA GLY A 36 4.75 -11.75 7.26
C GLY A 36 4.76 -11.16 5.84
N THR A 37 3.69 -10.53 5.37
CA THR A 37 3.62 -9.88 4.06
C THR A 37 3.50 -8.36 4.19
N TRP A 38 4.51 -7.65 3.73
CA TRP A 38 4.47 -6.20 3.57
C TRP A 38 4.00 -5.83 2.17
N GLY A 39 3.28 -4.72 2.06
CA GLY A 39 2.95 -4.10 0.78
C GLY A 39 3.67 -2.76 0.61
N LEU A 40 4.22 -2.50 -0.56
CA LEU A 40 4.66 -1.17 -0.97
C LEU A 40 3.74 -0.65 -2.06
N ILE A 41 3.02 0.43 -1.76
CA ILE A 41 2.14 1.13 -2.70
C ILE A 41 2.97 2.18 -3.42
N VAL A 42 3.21 1.96 -4.71
CA VAL A 42 4.04 2.82 -5.56
C VAL A 42 3.15 3.56 -6.54
N VAL A 43 3.15 4.89 -6.48
CA VAL A 43 2.39 5.74 -7.40
C VAL A 43 3.28 6.14 -8.57
N GLU A 44 2.85 5.81 -9.78
CA GLU A 44 3.54 6.13 -11.04
C GLU A 44 3.04 7.45 -11.63
N LYS A 45 1.76 7.79 -11.38
CA LYS A 45 1.13 9.03 -11.86
C LYS A 45 -0.01 9.44 -10.93
N GLY A 46 -0.20 10.74 -10.75
CA GLY A 46 -1.37 11.29 -10.06
C GLY A 46 -1.26 11.16 -8.55
N GLN A 47 -2.41 11.03 -7.88
CA GLN A 47 -2.48 11.02 -6.42
C GLN A 47 -3.36 9.88 -5.91
N LEU A 48 -2.87 9.20 -4.89
CA LEU A 48 -3.59 8.13 -4.20
C LEU A 48 -3.61 8.43 -2.71
N ARG A 49 -4.81 8.48 -2.11
CA ARG A 49 -4.93 8.55 -0.66
C ARG A 49 -4.76 7.15 -0.09
N TYR A 50 -3.84 6.99 0.84
CA TYR A 50 -3.62 5.78 1.63
C TYR A 50 -4.10 6.02 3.06
N ILE A 51 -4.95 5.13 3.59
CA ILE A 51 -5.59 5.28 4.90
C ILE A 51 -5.32 4.03 5.73
N VAL A 52 -4.81 4.22 6.94
CA VAL A 52 -4.67 3.16 7.95
C VAL A 52 -5.76 3.35 9.00
N ASP A 53 -6.58 2.32 9.19
CA ASP A 53 -7.76 2.33 10.07
C ASP A 53 -7.84 0.98 10.79
N ASP A 54 -6.87 0.76 11.68
CA ASP A 54 -6.71 -0.47 12.46
C ASP A 54 -6.56 -0.12 13.95
N LEU A 55 -7.21 -0.86 14.83
CA LEU A 55 -7.17 -0.59 16.28
C LEU A 55 -5.76 -0.69 16.89
N ARG A 56 -4.82 -1.38 16.23
CA ARG A 56 -3.42 -1.52 16.68
C ARG A 56 -2.52 -0.35 16.24
N ARG A 57 -3.05 0.61 15.47
CA ARG A 57 -2.33 1.78 15.00
C ARG A 57 -3.18 3.04 15.22
N PRO A 58 -2.58 4.20 15.51
CA PRO A 58 -3.31 5.45 15.38
C PRO A 58 -3.84 5.58 13.95
N ARG A 59 -5.11 5.96 13.80
CA ARG A 59 -5.67 6.28 12.48
C ARG A 59 -4.79 7.31 11.80
N SER A 60 -4.43 7.05 10.55
CA SER A 60 -3.59 7.96 9.77
C SER A 60 -3.96 7.93 8.30
N GLU A 61 -3.67 9.02 7.61
CA GLU A 61 -3.83 9.13 6.17
C GLU A 61 -2.63 9.84 5.54
N ARG A 62 -2.27 9.43 4.33
CA ARG A 62 -1.22 10.05 3.52
C ARG A 62 -1.68 10.17 2.08
N ILE A 63 -1.29 11.26 1.43
CA ILE A 63 -1.38 11.38 -0.02
C ILE A 63 -0.07 10.90 -0.61
N LEU A 64 -0.14 9.89 -1.46
CA LEU A 64 0.98 9.32 -2.19
C LEU A 64 0.99 9.91 -3.60
N THR A 65 2.17 10.31 -4.06
CA THR A 65 2.45 10.82 -5.40
C THR A 65 3.74 10.17 -5.92
N PRO A 66 4.09 10.34 -7.22
CA PRO A 66 5.37 9.87 -7.75
C PRO A 66 6.61 10.44 -7.04
N ASP A 67 6.46 11.59 -6.38
CA ASP A 67 7.56 12.31 -5.70
C ASP A 67 7.66 11.98 -4.21
N THR A 68 6.75 11.16 -3.68
CA THR A 68 6.77 10.72 -2.28
C THR A 68 7.32 9.32 -2.14
N ASP A 69 7.88 9.00 -0.96
CA ASP A 69 8.15 7.61 -0.61
C ASP A 69 6.88 6.75 -0.76
N PRO A 70 7.02 5.48 -1.18
CA PRO A 70 5.91 4.54 -1.23
C PRO A 70 5.09 4.48 0.07
N GLY A 71 3.81 4.14 -0.08
CA GLY A 71 2.99 3.73 1.06
C GLY A 71 3.46 2.39 1.58
N VAL A 72 3.81 2.30 2.86
CA VAL A 72 4.20 1.03 3.50
C VAL A 72 2.99 0.46 4.20
N VAL A 73 2.57 -0.73 3.77
CA VAL A 73 1.54 -1.55 4.38
C VAL A 73 2.21 -2.60 5.27
N GLU A 74 1.94 -2.53 6.56
CA GLU A 74 2.40 -3.50 7.54
C GLU A 74 1.55 -4.79 7.50
N PRO A 75 2.13 -5.98 7.77
CA PRO A 75 1.39 -7.23 7.83
C PRO A 75 0.17 -7.14 8.72
N THR A 76 -0.95 -7.66 8.24
CA THR A 76 -2.25 -7.74 8.95
C THR A 76 -2.88 -6.41 9.32
N VAL A 77 -2.23 -5.25 9.14
CA VAL A 77 -2.78 -3.94 9.52
C VAL A 77 -3.84 -3.51 8.52
N ARG A 78 -5.05 -3.24 9.01
CA ARG A 78 -6.18 -2.78 8.18
C ARG A 78 -5.92 -1.42 7.56
N HIS A 79 -6.13 -1.37 6.25
CA HIS A 79 -5.94 -0.18 5.45
C HIS A 79 -6.84 -0.21 4.21
N ARG A 80 -6.91 0.93 3.52
CA ARG A 80 -7.56 1.06 2.22
C ARG A 80 -6.90 2.19 1.41
N VAL A 81 -7.19 2.24 0.12
CA VAL A 81 -6.79 3.34 -0.75
C VAL A 81 -7.98 4.02 -1.40
N ALA A 82 -7.82 5.29 -1.77
CA ALA A 82 -8.80 6.03 -2.56
C ALA A 82 -8.08 6.85 -3.64
N PRO A 83 -8.36 6.62 -4.94
CA PRO A 83 -7.92 7.50 -6.01
C PRO A 83 -8.38 8.94 -5.78
N LEU A 84 -7.50 9.90 -6.02
CA LEU A 84 -7.83 11.33 -6.00
C LEU A 84 -7.78 11.90 -7.43
N GLY A 85 -8.71 11.43 -8.27
CA GLY A 85 -8.71 11.71 -9.71
C GLY A 85 -7.88 10.69 -10.50
N VAL A 86 -7.34 11.13 -11.64
CA VAL A 86 -6.52 10.28 -12.53
C VAL A 86 -5.30 9.79 -11.78
N VAL A 87 -5.12 8.47 -11.73
CA VAL A 87 -4.01 7.85 -10.99
C VAL A 87 -3.46 6.65 -11.75
N ARG A 88 -2.17 6.36 -11.55
CA ARG A 88 -1.60 5.06 -11.88
C ARG A 88 -0.71 4.61 -10.74
N PHE A 89 -0.93 3.40 -10.23
CA PHE A 89 -0.14 2.85 -9.13
C PHE A 89 -0.09 1.33 -9.18
N HIS A 90 0.83 0.72 -8.46
CA HIS A 90 0.88 -0.73 -8.25
C HIS A 90 1.26 -1.06 -6.82
N VAL A 91 1.15 -2.34 -6.46
CA VAL A 91 1.59 -2.85 -5.16
C VAL A 91 2.67 -3.89 -5.36
N GLU A 92 3.81 -3.70 -4.69
CA GLU A 92 4.83 -4.74 -4.51
C GLU A 92 4.60 -5.44 -3.17
N PHE A 93 4.67 -6.76 -3.17
CA PHE A 93 4.59 -7.57 -1.95
C PHE A 93 5.96 -8.10 -1.59
N LEU A 94 6.34 -7.85 -0.33
CA LEU A 94 7.63 -8.23 0.23
C LEU A 94 7.42 -9.22 1.37
N ARG A 95 8.40 -10.11 1.56
CA ARG A 95 8.48 -11.04 2.68
C ARG A 95 9.94 -11.27 3.05
N ILE A 96 10.20 -11.68 4.28
CA ILE A 96 11.51 -12.20 4.67
C ILE A 96 11.68 -13.60 4.02
N PRO A 97 12.77 -13.85 3.29
CA PRO A 97 13.10 -15.18 2.79
C PRO A 97 13.21 -16.20 3.94
N THR A 98 12.74 -17.42 3.70
CA THR A 98 12.86 -18.54 4.65
C THR A 98 14.08 -19.40 4.31
#